data_AF-A0A955WZG0-F1
#
_entry.id   AF-A0A955WZG0-F1
#
_cell.length_a   1.000
_cell.length_b   1.000
_cell.length_c   1.000
_cell.angle_alpha   90.00
_cell.angle_beta   90.00
_cell.angle_gamma   90.00
#
_symmetry.space_group_name_H-M   'P 1'
#
loop_
_entity.id
_entity.type
_entity.pdbx_description
1 polymer ?
#
loop_
_entity_poly.entity_id
_entity_poly.type
_entity_poly.pdbx_seq_one_letter_code
_entity_poly.pdbx_strand_id
1 'polypeptide(L)'
;GYGSIATAIEAVRMGAENYLTKPADADEILAAFAGPQPVEAEHTPSLARAEWEHIQRVMADCDGSVSEAARRLGLHRRTLQRKLYKDPPRD
;
A
#
# COMPACT_ATOMS: atom_id res chain seq x y z
N GLY A 1 12.68 -19.53 -20.29
CA GLY A 1 11.24 -19.55 -20.03
C GLY A 1 10.93 -18.37 -19.14
N TYR A 2 9.94 -17.56 -19.52
CA TYR A 2 9.55 -16.39 -18.73
C TYR A 2 8.84 -16.89 -17.47
N GLY A 3 9.39 -16.58 -16.30
CA GLY A 3 8.71 -16.94 -15.05
C GLY A 3 7.40 -16.19 -14.91
N SER A 4 6.43 -16.82 -14.26
CA SER A 4 5.12 -16.24 -13.99
C SER A 4 4.76 -16.39 -12.52
N ILE A 5 3.81 -15.59 -12.06
CA ILE A 5 3.26 -15.70 -10.70
C ILE A 5 2.66 -17.10 -10.50
N ALA A 6 1.93 -17.62 -11.48
CA ALA A 6 1.31 -18.94 -11.39
C ALA A 6 2.33 -20.04 -11.15
N THR A 7 3.43 -20.05 -11.91
CA THR A 7 4.51 -21.05 -11.77
C THR A 7 5.30 -20.89 -10.48
N ALA A 8 5.47 -19.67 -10.00
CA ALA A 8 6.13 -19.42 -8.72
C ALA A 8 5.28 -19.96 -7.55
N ILE A 9 3.97 -19.71 -7.56
CA ILE A 9 3.04 -20.24 -6.54
C ILE A 9 3.04 -21.77 -6.54
N GLU A 10 3.01 -22.39 -7.71
CA GLU A 10 3.03 -23.85 -7.83
C GLU A 10 4.34 -24.44 -7.28
N ALA A 11 5.49 -23.86 -7.61
CA ALA A 11 6.78 -24.29 -7.09
C ALA A 11 6.84 -24.21 -5.55
N VAL A 12 6.36 -23.11 -4.97
CA VAL A 12 6.30 -22.94 -3.50
C VAL A 12 5.37 -23.98 -2.86
N ARG A 13 4.23 -24.28 -3.48
CA ARG A 13 3.33 -25.34 -3.00
C ARG A 13 3.97 -26.73 -3.04
N MET A 14 4.88 -26.98 -3.97
CA MET A 14 5.68 -28.21 -4.03
C MET A 14 6.89 -28.21 -3.08
N GLY A 15 7.07 -27.16 -2.28
CA GLY A 15 8.12 -27.06 -1.27
C GLY A 15 9.38 -26.32 -1.73
N ALA A 16 9.34 -25.62 -2.87
CA ALA A 16 10.44 -24.73 -3.24
C ALA A 16 10.52 -23.54 -2.26
N GLU A 17 11.72 -23.29 -1.72
CA GLU A 17 11.97 -22.16 -0.83
C GLU A 17 12.04 -20.82 -1.58
N ASN A 18 12.59 -20.84 -2.80
CA ASN A 18 12.77 -19.66 -3.65
C ASN A 18 12.43 -19.94 -5.12
N TYR A 19 12.16 -18.87 -5.87
CA TYR A 19 11.89 -18.92 -7.31
C TYR A 19 12.64 -17.79 -8.02
N LEU A 20 13.62 -18.14 -8.87
CA LEU A 20 14.42 -17.20 -9.66
C LEU A 20 14.18 -17.41 -11.15
N THR A 21 14.06 -16.30 -11.90
CA THR A 21 13.94 -16.32 -13.35
C THR A 21 15.30 -16.10 -14.00
N LYS A 22 15.50 -16.65 -15.19
CA LYS A 22 16.71 -16.34 -15.97
C LYS A 22 16.59 -14.97 -16.64
N PRO A 23 17.72 -14.25 -16.82
CA PRO A 23 19.05 -14.58 -16.31
C PRO A 23 19.14 -14.31 -14.80
N ALA A 24 19.78 -15.23 -14.07
CA ALA A 24 20.15 -15.03 -12.67
C ALA A 24 21.65 -15.29 -12.54
N ASP A 25 22.35 -14.44 -11.82
CA ASP A 25 23.79 -14.60 -11.60
C ASP A 25 24.11 -15.42 -10.32
N ALA A 26 25.40 -15.68 -10.09
CA ALA A 26 25.82 -16.50 -8.96
C ALA A 26 25.52 -15.84 -7.61
N ASP A 27 25.60 -14.52 -7.54
CA ASP A 27 25.39 -13.76 -6.31
C ASP A 27 23.91 -13.77 -5.93
N GLU A 28 23.01 -13.62 -6.91
CA GLU A 28 21.56 -13.73 -6.73
C GLU A 28 21.14 -15.13 -6.27
N ILE A 29 21.77 -16.19 -6.82
CA ILE A 29 21.51 -17.57 -6.40
C ILE A 29 21.96 -17.78 -4.95
N LEU A 30 23.15 -17.30 -4.58
CA LEU A 30 23.67 -17.42 -3.22
C LEU A 30 22.82 -16.61 -2.22
N ALA A 31 22.39 -15.41 -2.61
CA ALA A 31 21.52 -14.57 -1.79
C ALA A 31 20.17 -15.23 -1.50
N ALA A 32 19.59 -15.96 -2.48
CA ALA A 32 18.34 -16.69 -2.26
C ALA A 32 18.47 -17.74 -1.13
N PHE A 33 19.62 -18.41 -1.01
CA PHE A 33 19.85 -19.39 0.07
C PHE A 33 20.14 -18.75 1.45
N ALA A 34 20.37 -17.45 1.53
CA ALA A 34 20.68 -16.77 2.80
C ALA A 34 19.47 -16.57 3.72
N GLY A 35 18.28 -17.02 3.31
CA GLY A 35 17.02 -16.86 4.03
C GLY A 35 16.33 -15.53 3.74
N PRO A 36 15.07 -15.36 4.18
CA PRO A 36 14.32 -14.13 3.94
C PRO A 36 15.03 -12.95 4.60
N GLN A 37 15.64 -12.10 3.78
CA GLN A 37 16.01 -10.77 4.22
C GLN A 37 14.72 -10.04 4.57
N PRO A 38 14.64 -9.34 5.72
CA PRO A 38 13.51 -8.48 5.99
C PRO A 38 13.47 -7.41 4.90
N VAL A 39 12.60 -7.61 3.91
CA VAL A 39 12.20 -6.53 3.02
C VAL A 39 11.57 -5.51 3.93
N GLU A 40 12.18 -4.33 4.03
CA GLU A 40 11.53 -3.19 4.65
C GLU A 40 10.24 -3.01 3.85
N ALA A 41 9.12 -3.45 4.43
CA ALA A 41 7.83 -3.27 3.80
C ALA A 41 7.70 -1.78 3.57
N GLU A 42 7.72 -1.36 2.30
CA GLU A 42 7.29 -0.02 1.92
C GLU A 42 5.88 0.10 2.46
N HIS A 43 5.73 0.80 3.58
CA HIS A 43 4.45 1.03 4.24
C HIS A 43 3.67 1.98 3.35
N THR A 44 3.05 1.42 2.31
CA THR A 44 2.02 2.12 1.57
C THR A 44 0.84 2.24 2.53
N PRO A 45 0.46 3.45 2.96
CA PRO A 45 -0.65 3.61 3.88
C PRO A 45 -1.90 2.97 3.28
N SER A 46 -2.77 2.43 4.14
CA SER A 46 -4.04 1.91 3.67
C SER A 46 -4.80 2.99 2.89
N LEU A 47 -5.64 2.59 1.93
CA LEU A 47 -6.45 3.55 1.17
C LEU A 47 -7.28 4.45 2.10
N ALA A 48 -7.78 3.88 3.20
CA ALA A 48 -8.49 4.62 4.23
C ALA A 48 -7.61 5.68 4.90
N ARG A 49 -6.35 5.34 5.21
CA ARG A 49 -5.37 6.26 5.79
C ARG A 49 -5.02 7.39 4.83
N ALA A 50 -4.72 7.07 3.58
CA ALA A 50 -4.43 8.06 2.55
C ALA A 50 -5.62 9.01 2.32
N GLU A 51 -6.85 8.50 2.32
CA GLU A 51 -8.05 9.33 2.22
C GLU A 51 -8.17 10.28 3.42
N TRP A 52 -8.00 9.77 4.64
CA TRP A 52 -8.09 10.57 5.86
C TRP A 52 -7.04 11.70 5.86
N GLU A 53 -5.79 11.39 5.53
CA GLU A 53 -4.72 12.38 5.47
C GLU A 53 -4.98 13.45 4.41
N HIS A 54 -5.54 13.06 3.26
CA HIS A 54 -5.93 14.00 2.22
C HIS A 54 -7.04 14.95 2.70
N ILE A 55 -8.07 14.42 3.37
CA ILE A 55 -9.15 15.22 3.96
C ILE A 55 -8.59 16.21 4.99
N GLN A 56 -7.72 15.75 5.88
CA GLN A 56 -7.13 16.59 6.92
C GLN A 56 -6.25 17.71 6.34
N ARG A 57 -5.48 17.42 5.29
CA ARG A 57 -4.68 18.44 4.58
C ARG A 57 -5.57 19.53 4.00
N VAL A 58 -6.63 19.15 3.29
CA VAL A 58 -7.55 20.13 2.69
C VAL A 58 -8.31 20.92 3.76
N MET A 59 -8.66 20.30 4.89
CA MET A 59 -9.26 20.99 6.03
C MET A 59 -8.32 22.06 6.62
N ALA A 60 -7.02 21.77 6.72
CA ALA A 60 -6.01 22.73 7.17
C ALA A 60 -5.86 23.89 6.19
N ASP A 61 -5.79 23.61 4.88
CA ASP A 61 -5.72 24.64 3.83
C ASP A 61 -6.94 25.57 3.78
N CYS A 62 -8.06 25.14 4.37
CA CYS A 62 -9.32 25.87 4.40
C CYS A 62 -9.64 26.47 5.79
N ASP A 63 -8.67 26.55 6.69
CA ASP A 63 -8.81 27.08 8.06
C ASP A 63 -9.99 26.45 8.84
N GLY A 64 -10.24 25.16 8.63
CA GLY A 64 -11.34 24.45 9.29
C GLY A 64 -12.74 24.68 8.68
N SER A 65 -12.86 25.43 7.59
CA SER A 65 -14.13 25.64 6.89
C SER A 65 -14.60 24.38 6.16
N VAL A 66 -15.50 23.64 6.79
CA VAL A 66 -16.07 22.38 6.24
C VAL A 66 -16.75 22.60 4.88
N SER A 67 -17.40 23.74 4.66
CA SER A 67 -18.10 24.03 3.39
C SER A 67 -17.12 24.31 2.24
N GLU A 68 -15.99 24.94 2.51
CA GLU A 68 -14.95 25.21 1.51
C GLU A 68 -14.18 23.93 1.18
N ALA A 69 -13.74 23.20 2.21
CA ALA A 69 -13.07 21.92 2.06
C ALA A 69 -13.92 20.90 1.29
N ALA A 70 -15.23 20.86 1.55
CA ALA A 70 -16.16 20.00 0.80
C ALA A 70 -16.22 20.36 -0.69
N ARG A 71 -16.29 21.66 -1.03
CA ARG A 71 -16.26 22.12 -2.43
C ARG A 71 -14.94 21.76 -3.12
N ARG A 72 -13.81 21.97 -2.44
CA ARG A 72 -12.47 21.66 -2.96
C ARG A 72 -12.25 20.16 -3.19
N LEU A 73 -12.84 19.31 -2.33
CA LEU A 73 -12.83 17.85 -2.46
C LEU A 73 -13.90 17.32 -3.43
N GLY A 74 -14.79 18.16 -3.97
CA GLY A 74 -15.91 17.72 -4.81
C GLY A 74 -16.95 16.88 -4.05
N LEU A 75 -17.04 17.03 -2.73
CA LEU A 75 -17.94 16.30 -1.85
C LEU A 75 -19.12 17.17 -1.39
N HIS A 76 -20.24 16.53 -1.11
CA HIS A 76 -21.31 17.19 -0.38
C HIS A 76 -20.89 17.43 1.08
N ARG A 77 -21.21 18.61 1.66
CA ARG A 77 -20.83 18.99 3.04
C ARG A 77 -21.20 17.92 4.07
N ARG A 78 -22.41 17.34 3.97
CA ARG A 78 -22.89 16.27 4.88
C ARG A 78 -22.04 14.99 4.78
N THR A 79 -21.51 14.68 3.60
CA THR A 79 -20.61 13.53 3.39
C THR A 79 -19.26 13.77 4.06
N LEU A 80 -18.68 14.96 3.89
CA LEU A 80 -17.42 15.33 4.54
C LEU A 80 -17.56 15.30 6.07
N GLN A 81 -18.64 15.89 6.61
CA GLN A 81 -18.93 15.82 8.05
C GLN A 81 -19.00 14.39 8.56
N ARG A 82 -19.72 13.50 7.87
CA ARG A 82 -19.80 12.08 8.26
C ARG A 82 -18.44 11.39 8.25
N LYS A 83 -17.56 11.72 7.28
CA LYS A 83 -16.19 11.18 7.24
C LYS A 83 -15.33 11.71 8.39
N LEU A 84 -15.49 12.98 8.77
CA LEU A 84 -14.77 13.60 9.89
C LEU A 84 -15.18 13.05 11.27
N TYR A 85 -16.42 12.60 11.45
CA TYR A 85 -16.87 11.97 12.70
C TYR A 85 -16.28 10.57 12.92
N LYS A 86 -15.66 9.97 11.90
CA LYS A 86 -15.06 8.64 12.03
C LYS A 86 -13.63 8.78 12.53
N ASP A 87 -13.25 7.93 13.49
CA ASP A 87 -11.88 7.87 14.01
C ASP A 87 -10.87 7.64 12.87
N PRO A 88 -9.62 8.14 13.00
CA PRO A 88 -8.56 7.83 12.06
C PRO A 88 -8.42 6.31 11.93
N PRO A 89 -8.30 5.78 10.71
CA PRO A 89 -8.12 4.35 10.51
C PRO A 89 -6.86 3.89 11.25
N ARG A 90 -7.03 2.82 12.02
CA ARG A 90 -5.93 2.10 12.66
C ARG A 90 -5.45 1.09 11.62
N ASP A 91 -4.21 1.25 11.18
CA ASP A 91 -3.51 0.21 10.44
C ASP A 91 -3.07 -0.90 11.41
#